data_AF-X1AU03-F1
#
_entry.id   AF-X1AU03-F1
#
_cell.length_a   1.000
_cell.length_b   1.000
_cell.length_c   1.000
_cell.angle_alpha   90.00
_cell.angle_beta   90.00
_cell.angle_gamma   90.00
#
_symmetry.space_group_name_H-M   'P 1'
#
loop_
_entity.id
_entity.type
_entity.pdbx_description
1 polymer ?
#
loop_
_entity_poly.entity_id
_entity_poly.type
_entity_poly.pdbx_seq_one_letter_code
_entity_poly.pdbx_strand_id
1 'polypeptide(L)'
;NFLFTIQGEVAGAIAFSNFDTLLAPFIRYDSLNYDQVKQSLQEFLFNMAIPTRVGFQCPFSNITLDLKPSPAFAKQPVIIGGQPQKETYAEFEEEMKIFNKAFYEVMLEGDKSGRPFHFPIPTINITKDFPWDEPAFNPIFEASAKYGTNYFANYINSEMKPEDVRSMCCRLRLDLNELYNRGGGGLFGSGSLTGSIGVVTINMSRIGYLSKTKKDFFRRLAGIMDLAKESLEIKRKTIENFIEKGLYPYSNFCLSGIKKARGSYYSNHFSTIGLVGMNECLLNFIEENMGSEKGRRFALEIMDFMREKLVKYQEGTGNLYNLEATPAEATAYRLALKDKEKYPDIISAGTKETPYYTNSTMLPVNYTDDVLKALKLQDDI
;
A
#
# COMPACT_ATOMS: atom_id res chain seq x y z
N ASN A 1 -13.31 8.79 -14.43
CA ASN A 1 -12.62 8.46 -15.70
C ASN A 1 -11.20 7.95 -15.50
N PHE A 2 -10.25 8.75 -15.02
CA PHE A 2 -8.84 8.33 -14.86
C PHE A 2 -8.66 6.94 -14.21
N LEU A 3 -9.28 6.71 -13.04
CA LEU A 3 -9.21 5.42 -12.33
C LEU A 3 -9.75 4.25 -13.17
N PHE A 4 -10.86 4.44 -13.87
CA PHE A 4 -11.48 3.42 -14.73
C PHE A 4 -10.64 3.09 -15.98
N THR A 5 -9.89 4.07 -16.45
CA THR A 5 -9.03 3.91 -17.62
C THR A 5 -7.74 3.19 -17.24
N ILE A 6 -7.04 3.64 -16.19
CA ILE A 6 -5.77 3.06 -15.77
C ILE A 6 -5.93 1.63 -15.26
N GLN A 7 -7.08 1.27 -14.66
CA GLN A 7 -7.29 -0.10 -14.17
C GLN A 7 -7.29 -1.17 -15.27
N GLY A 8 -7.51 -0.78 -16.52
CA GLY A 8 -7.38 -1.68 -17.67
C GLY A 8 -5.93 -2.09 -17.96
N GLU A 9 -4.97 -1.32 -17.48
CA GLU A 9 -3.54 -1.54 -17.70
C GLU A 9 -2.82 -2.13 -16.47
N VAL A 10 -3.47 -2.15 -15.30
CA VAL A 10 -2.86 -2.59 -14.04
C VAL A 10 -3.70 -3.64 -13.30
N ALA A 11 -3.02 -4.60 -12.69
CA ALA A 11 -3.67 -5.66 -11.89
C ALA A 11 -3.92 -5.25 -10.44
N GLY A 12 -3.15 -4.31 -9.88
CA GLY A 12 -3.23 -3.87 -8.50
C GLY A 12 -4.19 -2.70 -8.26
N ALA A 13 -4.02 -2.06 -7.10
CA ALA A 13 -4.74 -0.84 -6.74
C ALA A 13 -4.19 0.39 -7.51
N ILE A 14 -5.05 1.38 -7.71
CA ILE A 14 -4.67 2.71 -8.22
C ILE A 14 -4.87 3.71 -7.09
N ALA A 15 -3.78 4.31 -6.64
CA ALA A 15 -3.80 5.33 -5.60
C ALA A 15 -3.78 6.73 -6.21
N PHE A 16 -4.56 7.64 -5.63
CA PHE A 16 -4.53 9.07 -5.94
C PHE A 16 -4.13 9.84 -4.67
N SER A 17 -2.90 10.35 -4.64
CA SER A 17 -2.39 11.12 -3.51
C SER A 17 -2.94 12.56 -3.50
N ASN A 18 -3.02 13.18 -2.31
CA ASN A 18 -3.37 14.60 -2.14
C ASN A 18 -4.74 14.97 -2.76
N PHE A 19 -5.71 14.06 -2.65
CA PHE A 19 -6.96 14.13 -3.40
C PHE A 19 -7.80 15.35 -3.03
N ASP A 20 -7.93 15.63 -1.73
CA ASP A 20 -8.62 16.81 -1.20
C ASP A 20 -7.86 18.10 -1.52
N THR A 21 -6.54 18.14 -1.35
CA THR A 21 -5.71 19.30 -1.70
C THR A 21 -5.90 19.69 -3.17
N LEU A 22 -5.90 18.71 -4.08
CA LEU A 22 -5.97 18.97 -5.51
C LEU A 22 -7.38 19.32 -6.01
N LEU A 23 -8.43 18.86 -5.33
CA LEU A 23 -9.82 19.07 -5.76
C LEU A 23 -10.56 20.18 -5.01
N ALA A 24 -10.17 20.51 -3.78
CA ALA A 24 -10.81 21.56 -3.00
C ALA A 24 -10.87 22.93 -3.72
N PRO A 25 -9.86 23.37 -4.51
CA PRO A 25 -9.94 24.65 -5.20
C PRO A 25 -11.13 24.82 -6.15
N PHE A 26 -11.65 23.73 -6.73
CA PHE A 26 -12.82 23.77 -7.61
C PHE A 26 -14.08 24.23 -6.86
N ILE A 27 -14.18 23.99 -5.55
CA ILE A 27 -15.32 24.45 -4.73
C ILE A 27 -15.45 25.98 -4.82
N ARG A 28 -14.33 26.70 -4.65
CA ARG A 28 -14.31 28.17 -4.74
C ARG A 28 -14.47 28.65 -6.17
N TYR A 29 -13.70 28.08 -7.10
CA TYR A 29 -13.66 28.54 -8.49
C TYR A 29 -14.99 28.35 -9.23
N ASP A 30 -15.70 27.27 -8.94
CA ASP A 30 -17.02 27.00 -9.52
C ASP A 30 -18.17 27.56 -8.67
N SER A 31 -17.86 28.26 -7.57
CA SER A 31 -18.82 28.85 -6.63
C SER A 31 -19.85 27.84 -6.10
N LEU A 32 -19.38 26.64 -5.75
CA LEU A 32 -20.23 25.55 -5.30
C LEU A 32 -20.71 25.80 -3.87
N ASN A 33 -22.00 25.60 -3.65
CA ASN A 33 -22.54 25.50 -2.30
C ASN A 33 -22.34 24.09 -1.72
N TYR A 34 -22.57 23.94 -0.42
CA TYR A 34 -22.34 22.68 0.29
C TYR A 34 -23.11 21.49 -0.32
N ASP A 35 -24.37 21.67 -0.69
CA ASP A 35 -25.21 20.62 -1.26
C ASP A 35 -24.66 20.14 -2.61
N GLN A 36 -24.12 21.06 -3.43
CA GLN A 36 -23.48 20.72 -4.71
C GLN A 36 -22.15 19.97 -4.51
N VAL A 37 -21.37 20.33 -3.49
CA VAL A 37 -20.14 19.60 -3.13
C VAL A 37 -20.49 18.17 -2.69
N LYS A 38 -21.46 18.04 -1.78
CA LYS A 38 -21.92 16.74 -1.28
C LYS A 38 -22.48 15.87 -2.40
N GLN A 39 -23.32 16.44 -3.27
CA GLN A 39 -23.87 15.74 -4.44
C GLN A 39 -22.75 15.24 -5.38
N SER A 40 -21.73 16.07 -5.64
CA SER A 40 -20.60 15.71 -6.50
C SER A 40 -19.77 14.56 -5.91
N LEU A 41 -19.55 14.57 -4.59
CA LEU A 41 -18.85 13.50 -3.88
C LEU A 41 -19.70 12.21 -3.80
N GLN A 42 -21.02 12.34 -3.68
CA GLN A 42 -21.94 11.23 -3.78
C GLN A 42 -21.88 10.57 -5.16
N GLU A 43 -21.96 11.35 -6.24
CA GLU A 43 -21.81 10.83 -7.59
C GLU A 43 -20.46 10.12 -7.77
N PHE A 44 -19.38 10.68 -7.24
CA PHE A 44 -18.07 10.03 -7.25
C PHE A 44 -18.09 8.66 -6.54
N LEU A 45 -18.58 8.59 -5.30
CA LEU A 45 -18.59 7.34 -4.52
C LEU A 45 -19.47 6.26 -5.15
N PHE A 46 -20.67 6.63 -5.64
CA PHE A 46 -21.54 5.69 -6.33
C PHE A 46 -20.92 5.20 -7.64
N ASN A 47 -20.22 6.06 -8.39
CA ASN A 47 -19.49 5.63 -9.57
C ASN A 47 -18.39 4.63 -9.19
N MET A 48 -17.63 4.88 -8.13
CA MET A 48 -16.57 3.97 -7.66
C MET A 48 -17.09 2.61 -7.16
N ALA A 49 -18.39 2.51 -6.86
CA ALA A 49 -19.08 1.27 -6.53
C ALA A 49 -19.59 0.48 -7.75
N ILE A 50 -19.34 0.94 -8.98
CA ILE A 50 -19.76 0.23 -10.21
C ILE A 50 -18.71 -0.83 -10.59
N PRO A 51 -19.09 -2.11 -10.69
CA PRO A 51 -18.18 -3.19 -11.04
C PRO A 51 -17.81 -3.12 -12.52
N THR A 52 -16.56 -2.78 -12.81
CA THR A 52 -16.03 -2.61 -14.18
C THR A 52 -14.76 -3.39 -14.46
N ARG A 53 -14.11 -3.96 -13.43
CA ARG A 53 -12.93 -4.83 -13.62
C ARG A 53 -13.35 -6.22 -14.08
N VAL A 54 -12.39 -6.92 -14.70
CA VAL A 54 -12.50 -8.35 -15.00
C VAL A 54 -12.87 -9.10 -13.70
N GLY A 55 -13.85 -9.99 -13.77
CA GLY A 55 -14.42 -10.66 -12.60
C GLY A 55 -15.55 -9.88 -11.91
N PHE A 56 -16.05 -8.81 -12.54
CA PHE A 56 -17.19 -8.01 -12.06
C PHE A 56 -16.93 -7.39 -10.68
N GLN A 57 -15.72 -6.83 -10.52
CA GLN A 57 -15.28 -6.14 -9.31
C GLN A 57 -15.22 -4.63 -9.53
N CYS A 58 -15.41 -3.87 -8.46
CA CYS A 58 -15.21 -2.43 -8.46
C CYS A 58 -13.74 -2.05 -8.70
N PRO A 59 -13.45 -0.82 -9.16
CA PRO A 59 -12.08 -0.33 -9.27
C PRO A 59 -11.37 -0.36 -7.91
N PHE A 60 -10.32 -1.19 -7.81
CA PHE A 60 -9.48 -1.21 -6.62
C PHE A 60 -8.71 0.10 -6.55
N SER A 61 -9.15 1.00 -5.67
CA SER A 61 -8.66 2.37 -5.63
C SER A 61 -8.43 2.83 -4.20
N ASN A 62 -7.48 3.76 -4.07
CA ASN A 62 -7.13 4.42 -2.82
C ASN A 62 -7.04 5.92 -3.08
N ILE A 63 -7.44 6.72 -2.09
CA ILE A 63 -7.22 8.16 -2.09
C ILE A 63 -6.49 8.54 -0.81
N THR A 64 -5.54 9.47 -0.91
CA THR A 64 -4.92 10.08 0.28
C THR A 64 -5.53 11.44 0.52
N LEU A 65 -5.96 11.68 1.75
CA LEU A 65 -6.51 12.97 2.20
C LEU A 65 -5.49 13.64 3.11
N ASP A 66 -5.08 14.85 2.75
CA ASP A 66 -4.08 15.62 3.50
C ASP A 66 -4.70 16.40 4.67
N LEU A 67 -6.01 16.68 4.61
CA LEU A 67 -6.82 17.50 5.52
C LEU A 67 -6.45 18.98 5.57
N LYS A 68 -5.18 19.31 5.31
CA LYS A 68 -4.66 20.66 5.13
C LYS A 68 -3.59 20.68 4.04
N PRO A 69 -3.35 21.82 3.38
CA PRO A 69 -2.33 21.90 2.35
C PRO A 69 -0.96 21.52 2.89
N SER A 70 -0.37 20.44 2.36
CA SER A 70 1.00 20.06 2.75
C SER A 70 2.00 21.15 2.34
N PRO A 71 3.12 21.34 3.06
CA PRO A 71 4.13 22.33 2.69
C PRO A 71 4.64 22.22 1.24
N ALA A 72 4.64 21.01 0.68
CA ALA A 72 4.99 20.77 -0.72
C ALA A 72 4.00 21.41 -1.72
N PHE A 73 2.71 21.50 -1.38
CA PHE A 73 1.68 22.13 -2.22
C PHE A 73 1.36 23.57 -1.81
N ALA A 74 1.48 23.91 -0.54
CA ALA A 74 1.06 25.18 0.04
C ALA A 74 1.51 26.40 -0.79
N LYS A 75 2.75 26.41 -1.30
CA LYS A 75 3.32 27.51 -2.10
C LYS A 75 3.10 27.40 -3.60
N GLN A 76 2.53 26.30 -4.08
CA GLN A 76 2.28 26.08 -5.51
C GLN A 76 0.99 26.81 -5.91
N PRO A 77 0.95 27.41 -7.12
CA PRO A 77 -0.29 27.95 -7.64
C PRO A 77 -1.30 26.82 -7.85
N VAL A 78 -2.58 27.10 -7.57
CA VAL A 78 -3.64 26.15 -7.89
C VAL A 78 -3.78 26.00 -9.41
N ILE A 79 -4.13 24.80 -9.85
CA ILE A 79 -4.31 24.51 -11.27
C ILE A 79 -5.80 24.35 -11.58
N ILE A 80 -6.35 25.26 -12.38
CA ILE A 80 -7.75 25.22 -12.84
C ILE A 80 -7.76 25.19 -14.37
N GLY A 81 -8.50 24.25 -14.97
CA GLY A 81 -8.53 24.08 -16.42
C GLY A 81 -7.16 23.82 -17.06
N GLY A 82 -6.21 23.28 -16.29
CA GLY A 82 -4.82 23.07 -16.73
C GLY A 82 -3.94 24.32 -16.70
N GLN A 83 -4.42 25.44 -16.15
CA GLN A 83 -3.67 26.70 -16.04
C GLN A 83 -3.37 27.06 -14.58
N PRO A 84 -2.14 27.51 -14.27
CA PRO A 84 -1.80 28.03 -12.95
C PRO A 84 -2.55 29.35 -12.68
N GLN A 85 -3.08 29.48 -11.48
CA GLN A 85 -3.80 30.67 -11.04
C GLN A 85 -2.94 31.54 -10.11
N LYS A 86 -3.50 32.66 -9.67
CA LYS A 86 -2.82 33.60 -8.76
C LYS A 86 -2.76 33.06 -7.34
N GLU A 87 -3.84 32.45 -6.87
CA GLU A 87 -3.94 31.85 -5.55
C GLU A 87 -3.12 30.56 -5.47
N THR A 88 -2.66 30.28 -4.26
CA THR A 88 -1.86 29.10 -3.93
C THR A 88 -2.68 28.10 -3.13
N TYR A 89 -2.28 26.82 -3.10
CA TYR A 89 -3.02 25.80 -2.33
C TYR A 89 -3.13 26.12 -0.83
N ALA A 90 -2.22 26.90 -0.26
CA ALA A 90 -2.31 27.36 1.14
C ALA A 90 -3.60 28.13 1.45
N GLU A 91 -4.21 28.74 0.44
CA GLU A 91 -5.39 29.60 0.60
C GLU A 91 -6.72 28.82 0.58
N PHE A 92 -6.70 27.47 0.48
CA PHE A 92 -7.88 26.62 0.28
C PHE A 92 -8.18 25.67 1.44
N GLU A 93 -7.67 25.96 2.64
CA GLU A 93 -7.90 25.10 3.81
C GLU A 93 -9.38 24.96 4.18
N GLU A 94 -10.16 26.04 4.07
CA GLU A 94 -11.61 26.01 4.36
C GLU A 94 -12.37 25.15 3.34
N GLU A 95 -12.02 25.22 2.06
CA GLU A 95 -12.58 24.34 1.03
C GLU A 95 -12.20 22.87 1.27
N MET A 96 -10.98 22.59 1.75
CA MET A 96 -10.58 21.24 2.14
C MET A 96 -11.41 20.71 3.32
N LYS A 97 -11.75 21.56 4.31
CA LYS A 97 -12.65 21.17 5.41
C LYS A 97 -14.06 20.84 4.88
N ILE A 98 -14.61 21.68 4.00
CA ILE A 98 -15.90 21.44 3.35
C ILE A 98 -15.88 20.11 2.58
N PHE A 99 -14.82 19.89 1.79
CA PHE A 99 -14.63 18.66 1.01
C PHE A 99 -14.62 17.43 1.90
N ASN A 100 -13.75 17.40 2.92
CA ASN A 100 -13.57 16.24 3.79
C ASN A 100 -14.84 15.94 4.60
N LYS A 101 -15.50 16.98 5.13
CA LYS A 101 -16.77 16.83 5.84
C LYS A 101 -17.83 16.19 4.92
N ALA A 102 -18.05 16.76 3.74
CA ALA A 102 -19.05 16.25 2.79
C ALA A 102 -18.72 14.82 2.32
N PHE A 103 -17.43 14.51 2.07
CA PHE A 103 -16.98 13.18 1.68
C PHE A 103 -17.35 12.13 2.74
N TYR A 104 -17.04 12.40 4.01
CA TYR A 104 -17.31 11.45 5.08
C TYR A 104 -18.79 11.37 5.48
N GLU A 105 -19.57 12.46 5.33
CA GLU A 105 -21.02 12.37 5.46
C GLU A 105 -21.62 11.35 4.48
N VAL A 106 -21.21 11.39 3.21
CA VAL A 106 -21.69 10.41 2.22
C VAL A 106 -21.19 9.00 2.54
N MET A 107 -19.93 8.85 2.97
CA MET A 107 -19.39 7.54 3.39
C MET A 107 -20.17 6.94 4.57
N LEU A 108 -20.63 7.78 5.50
CA LEU A 108 -21.43 7.38 6.66
C LEU A 108 -22.89 7.06 6.31
N GLU A 109 -23.47 7.81 5.37
CA GLU A 109 -24.80 7.54 4.80
C GLU A 109 -24.83 6.21 4.05
N GLY A 110 -23.76 5.89 3.32
CA GLY A 110 -23.60 4.64 2.57
C GLY A 110 -24.37 4.63 1.25
N ASP A 111 -24.47 3.44 0.65
CA ASP A 111 -25.24 3.23 -0.57
C ASP A 111 -26.76 3.39 -0.34
N LYS A 112 -27.57 3.12 -1.36
CA LYS A 112 -29.04 3.18 -1.26
C LYS A 112 -29.62 2.36 -0.09
N SER A 113 -28.92 1.31 0.35
CA SER A 113 -29.30 0.43 1.46
C SER A 113 -28.56 0.74 2.76
N GLY A 114 -27.81 1.85 2.83
CA GLY A 114 -26.98 2.22 3.97
C GLY A 114 -25.74 1.36 4.16
N ARG A 115 -25.29 0.64 3.12
CA ARG A 115 -24.08 -0.20 3.18
C ARG A 115 -22.83 0.66 2.94
N PRO A 116 -21.70 0.35 3.58
CA PRO A 116 -20.49 1.12 3.40
C PRO A 116 -19.92 0.95 1.99
N PHE A 117 -19.32 2.01 1.47
CA PHE A 117 -18.52 1.94 0.25
C PHE A 117 -17.19 1.23 0.55
N HIS A 118 -16.82 0.26 -0.29
CA HIS A 118 -15.52 -0.41 -0.20
C HIS A 118 -14.40 0.38 -0.88
N PHE A 119 -14.74 1.21 -1.88
CA PHE A 119 -13.78 1.99 -2.66
C PHE A 119 -14.28 3.42 -2.94
N PRO A 120 -13.36 4.39 -3.08
CA PRO A 120 -11.92 4.24 -2.84
C PRO A 120 -11.63 4.09 -1.34
N ILE A 121 -10.56 3.37 -1.01
CA ILE A 121 -10.10 3.29 0.38
C ILE A 121 -9.47 4.65 0.74
N PRO A 122 -9.95 5.37 1.76
CA PRO A 122 -9.30 6.59 2.24
C PRO A 122 -8.06 6.28 3.10
N THR A 123 -6.97 7.01 2.85
CA THR A 123 -5.77 7.03 3.68
C THR A 123 -5.57 8.43 4.25
N ILE A 124 -5.48 8.51 5.58
CA ILE A 124 -5.28 9.74 6.33
C ILE A 124 -3.85 9.76 6.88
N ASN A 125 -3.12 10.82 6.59
CA ASN A 125 -1.77 11.01 7.13
C ASN A 125 -1.86 11.61 8.54
N ILE A 126 -1.40 10.87 9.54
CA ILE A 126 -1.31 11.35 10.92
C ILE A 126 0.07 11.97 11.13
N THR A 127 0.12 13.30 11.20
CA THR A 127 1.35 14.08 11.44
C THR A 127 1.40 14.62 12.88
N LYS A 128 2.55 15.17 13.28
CA LYS A 128 2.71 15.77 14.63
C LYS A 128 1.76 16.94 14.90
N ASP A 129 1.36 17.63 13.85
CA ASP A 129 0.46 18.78 13.85
C ASP A 129 -0.92 18.40 13.28
N PHE A 130 -1.32 17.14 13.44
CA PHE A 130 -2.63 16.66 13.03
C PHE A 130 -3.75 17.42 13.78
N PRO A 131 -4.79 17.92 13.09
CA PRO A 131 -5.85 18.73 13.68
C PRO A 131 -6.89 17.89 14.45
N TRP A 132 -6.51 17.36 15.61
CA TRP A 132 -7.36 16.46 16.41
C TRP A 132 -8.70 17.06 16.84
N ASP A 133 -8.72 18.37 17.10
CA ASP A 133 -9.88 19.07 17.67
C ASP A 133 -10.72 19.81 16.61
N GLU A 134 -10.45 19.63 15.31
CA GLU A 134 -11.19 20.29 14.23
C GLU A 134 -12.53 19.57 13.96
N PRO A 135 -13.69 20.20 14.26
CA PRO A 135 -14.98 19.53 14.16
C PRO A 135 -15.34 19.04 12.75
N ALA A 136 -14.80 19.66 11.70
CA ALA A 136 -15.01 19.22 10.32
C ALA A 136 -14.47 17.79 10.06
N PHE A 137 -13.55 17.31 10.89
CA PHE A 137 -12.93 15.99 10.76
C PHE A 137 -13.52 14.93 11.71
N ASN A 138 -14.48 15.28 12.57
CA ASN A 138 -15.19 14.30 13.40
C ASN A 138 -15.79 13.12 12.59
N PRO A 139 -16.39 13.34 11.40
CA PRO A 139 -16.91 12.24 10.57
C PRO A 139 -15.85 11.21 10.14
N ILE A 140 -14.57 11.60 10.07
CA ILE A 140 -13.45 10.68 9.75
C ILE A 140 -13.35 9.59 10.83
N PHE A 141 -13.37 10.01 12.09
CA PHE A 141 -13.28 9.11 13.23
C PHE A 141 -14.56 8.30 13.42
N GLU A 142 -15.72 8.92 13.19
CA GLU A 142 -17.01 8.21 13.22
C GLU A 142 -17.06 7.08 12.18
N ALA A 143 -16.65 7.35 10.94
CA ALA A 143 -16.60 6.33 9.89
C ALA A 143 -15.61 5.21 10.22
N SER A 144 -14.47 5.56 10.83
CA SER A 144 -13.48 4.58 11.32
C SER A 144 -14.07 3.66 12.39
N ALA A 145 -14.75 4.24 13.38
CA ALA A 145 -15.34 3.49 14.48
C ALA A 145 -16.51 2.60 14.02
N LYS A 146 -17.32 3.10 13.09
CA LYS A 146 -18.51 2.40 12.60
C LYS A 146 -18.20 1.28 11.61
N TYR A 147 -17.24 1.50 10.70
CA TYR A 147 -17.02 0.63 9.54
C TYR A 147 -15.58 0.20 9.31
N GLY A 148 -14.59 0.75 10.04
CA GLY A 148 -13.17 0.43 9.82
C GLY A 148 -12.64 0.89 8.46
N THR A 149 -13.22 1.93 7.87
CA THR A 149 -12.98 2.32 6.47
C THR A 149 -11.63 2.96 6.20
N ASN A 150 -11.01 3.59 7.21
CA ASN A 150 -9.80 4.38 7.04
C ASN A 150 -8.53 3.58 7.26
N TYR A 151 -7.53 3.86 6.42
CA TYR A 151 -6.12 3.61 6.75
C TYR A 151 -5.50 4.86 7.34
N PHE A 152 -4.77 4.70 8.44
CA PHE A 152 -4.01 5.79 9.04
C PHE A 152 -2.52 5.56 8.80
N ALA A 153 -1.90 6.44 8.02
CA ALA A 153 -0.46 6.44 7.83
C ALA A 153 0.19 7.24 8.97
N ASN A 154 0.91 6.56 9.86
CA ASN A 154 1.53 7.18 11.03
C ASN A 154 2.87 7.84 10.67
N TYR A 155 2.91 9.17 10.62
CA TYR A 155 4.12 9.97 10.43
C TYR A 155 4.65 10.59 11.73
N ILE A 156 4.02 10.34 12.89
CA ILE A 156 4.49 10.86 14.18
C ILE A 156 5.80 10.20 14.59
N ASN A 157 5.87 8.87 14.42
CA ASN A 157 7.02 8.03 14.78
C ASN A 157 7.91 7.67 13.59
N SER A 158 7.63 8.24 12.41
CA SER A 158 8.42 8.00 11.20
C SER A 158 9.52 9.05 11.07
N GLU A 159 10.71 8.63 10.60
CA GLU A 159 11.73 9.58 10.14
C GLU A 159 11.34 10.24 8.81
N MET A 160 10.42 9.64 8.06
CA MET A 160 9.88 10.23 6.83
C MET A 160 8.78 11.23 7.12
N LYS A 161 8.73 12.29 6.32
CA LYS A 161 7.61 13.23 6.23
C LYS A 161 6.69 12.85 5.06
N PRO A 162 5.40 13.24 5.07
CA PRO A 162 4.51 13.02 3.94
C PRO A 162 5.05 13.56 2.59
N GLU A 163 5.86 14.62 2.65
CA GLU A 163 6.46 15.26 1.47
C GLU A 163 7.58 14.43 0.83
N ASP A 164 8.28 13.60 1.62
CA ASP A 164 9.38 12.76 1.15
C ASP A 164 8.87 11.69 0.17
N VAL A 165 7.64 11.22 0.40
CA VAL A 165 6.91 10.29 -0.46
C VAL A 165 6.68 10.83 -1.88
N ARG A 166 6.50 12.15 -2.02
CA ARG A 166 6.32 12.83 -3.32
C ARG A 166 7.64 13.06 -4.04
N SER A 167 8.73 13.28 -3.30
CA SER A 167 10.06 13.55 -3.86
C SER A 167 10.61 12.40 -4.72
N MET A 168 10.09 11.18 -4.51
CA MET A 168 10.27 9.97 -5.33
C MET A 168 10.03 10.19 -6.83
N CYS A 169 9.13 11.11 -7.18
CA CYS A 169 8.64 11.32 -8.54
C CYS A 169 9.69 11.98 -9.46
N CYS A 170 10.29 13.12 -9.06
CA CYS A 170 11.06 13.96 -9.99
C CYS A 170 12.49 14.32 -9.56
N ARG A 171 12.89 14.13 -8.31
CA ARG A 171 14.14 14.73 -7.79
C ARG A 171 15.00 13.85 -6.88
N LEU A 172 14.45 12.76 -6.33
CA LEU A 172 15.24 11.92 -5.43
C LEU A 172 16.09 10.90 -6.21
N ARG A 173 17.42 11.03 -6.13
CA ARG A 173 18.31 9.87 -6.33
C ARG A 173 18.16 9.02 -5.08
N LEU A 174 17.43 7.91 -5.19
CA LEU A 174 17.29 6.94 -4.10
C LEU A 174 18.66 6.29 -3.88
N ASP A 175 19.15 6.31 -2.64
CA ASP A 175 20.37 5.60 -2.26
C ASP A 175 20.15 4.09 -2.37
N LEU A 176 20.85 3.45 -3.31
CA LEU A 176 20.70 2.00 -3.51
C LEU A 176 21.21 1.17 -2.32
N ASN A 177 21.96 1.78 -1.40
CA ASN A 177 22.42 1.16 -0.15
C ASN A 177 21.31 1.08 0.91
N GLU A 178 20.20 1.81 0.73
CA GLU A 178 19.06 1.82 1.64
C GLU A 178 17.80 1.24 0.98
N LEU A 179 16.97 0.54 1.76
CA LEU A 179 15.64 0.14 1.30
C LEU A 179 14.66 1.28 1.57
N TYR A 180 14.05 1.78 0.51
CA TYR A 180 12.96 2.75 0.63
C TYR A 180 11.61 2.04 0.69
N ASN A 181 10.67 2.60 1.46
CA ASN A 181 9.27 2.23 1.36
C ASN A 181 8.63 2.97 0.17
N ARG A 182 7.43 2.56 -0.27
CA ARG A 182 6.72 3.23 -1.39
C ARG A 182 6.13 4.59 -1.00
N GLY A 183 6.49 5.12 0.17
CA GLY A 183 5.82 6.18 0.88
C GLY A 183 4.85 5.66 1.94
N GLY A 184 4.72 6.39 3.06
CA GLY A 184 3.66 6.22 4.05
C GLY A 184 3.59 4.90 4.84
N GLY A 185 4.52 3.96 4.62
CA GLY A 185 4.68 2.73 5.41
C GLY A 185 3.54 1.70 5.31
N GLY A 186 2.46 1.97 4.58
CA GLY A 186 1.28 1.10 4.48
C GLY A 186 1.08 0.46 3.11
N LEU A 187 0.23 -0.58 3.07
CA LEU A 187 -0.16 -1.31 1.85
C LEU A 187 -0.74 -0.43 0.74
N PHE A 188 -1.38 0.69 1.12
CA PHE A 188 -2.13 1.55 0.21
C PHE A 188 -1.56 2.98 0.08
N GLY A 189 -0.61 3.39 0.93
CA GLY A 189 -0.11 4.78 0.99
C GLY A 189 1.05 5.10 0.03
N SER A 190 0.97 4.72 -1.24
CA SER A 190 2.07 4.96 -2.19
C SER A 190 2.18 6.42 -2.64
N GLY A 191 3.41 6.88 -2.91
CA GLY A 191 3.66 8.19 -3.51
C GLY A 191 3.24 8.31 -4.97
N SER A 192 3.25 9.54 -5.49
CA SER A 192 2.86 9.81 -6.87
C SER A 192 3.89 9.27 -7.87
N LEU A 193 3.41 8.73 -9.00
CA LEU A 193 4.23 8.13 -10.08
C LEU A 193 5.21 7.04 -9.62
N THR A 194 4.83 6.27 -8.61
CA THR A 194 5.51 5.06 -8.15
C THR A 194 4.50 3.94 -7.91
N GLY A 195 4.99 2.73 -7.64
CA GLY A 195 4.20 1.53 -7.45
C GLY A 195 5.09 0.30 -7.42
N SER A 196 4.54 -0.87 -7.75
CA SER A 196 5.31 -2.11 -7.92
C SER A 196 5.08 -2.70 -9.29
N ILE A 197 6.16 -3.19 -9.92
CA ILE A 197 6.06 -3.94 -11.18
C ILE A 197 5.43 -5.32 -10.96
N GLY A 198 5.47 -5.82 -9.72
CA GLY A 198 4.94 -7.11 -9.33
C GLY A 198 5.43 -7.55 -7.96
N VAL A 199 4.71 -8.50 -7.39
CA VAL A 199 5.00 -9.08 -6.07
C VAL A 199 5.24 -10.58 -6.23
N VAL A 200 6.35 -11.07 -5.67
CA VAL A 200 6.60 -12.50 -5.49
C VAL A 200 6.62 -12.81 -3.99
N THR A 201 5.66 -13.60 -3.52
CA THR A 201 5.52 -13.93 -2.10
C THR A 201 6.20 -15.26 -1.77
N ILE A 202 7.09 -15.23 -0.77
CA ILE A 202 7.81 -16.38 -0.26
C ILE A 202 6.97 -17.12 0.79
N ASN A 203 6.84 -18.42 0.61
CA ASN A 203 6.21 -19.32 1.58
C ASN A 203 7.21 -19.65 2.70
N MET A 204 7.13 -18.92 3.82
CA MET A 204 8.06 -19.10 4.93
C MET A 204 7.82 -20.41 5.67
N SER A 205 6.57 -20.83 5.82
CA SER A 205 6.21 -22.07 6.52
C SER A 205 6.92 -23.29 5.91
N ARG A 206 6.92 -23.39 4.58
CA ARG A 206 7.64 -24.47 3.86
C ARG A 206 9.15 -24.43 4.08
N ILE A 207 9.75 -23.25 4.16
CA ILE A 207 11.19 -23.11 4.44
C ILE A 207 11.48 -23.62 5.86
N GLY A 208 10.66 -23.22 6.84
CA GLY A 208 10.80 -23.66 8.22
C GLY A 208 10.73 -25.19 8.35
N TYR A 209 9.69 -25.79 7.76
CA TYR A 209 9.47 -27.24 7.79
C TYR A 209 10.60 -28.07 7.13
N LEU A 210 11.11 -27.61 5.98
CA LEU A 210 12.15 -28.34 5.24
C LEU A 210 13.56 -28.17 5.82
N SER A 211 13.76 -27.21 6.72
CA SER A 211 15.07 -26.87 7.25
C SER A 211 15.38 -27.68 8.51
N LYS A 212 16.61 -28.19 8.61
CA LYS A 212 17.08 -28.91 9.81
C LYS A 212 18.09 -28.13 10.64
N THR A 213 18.73 -27.14 10.03
CA THR A 213 19.69 -26.27 10.69
C THR A 213 19.49 -24.84 10.23
N LYS A 214 19.93 -23.88 11.03
CA LYS A 214 19.85 -22.46 10.70
C LYS A 214 20.59 -22.12 9.41
N LYS A 215 21.73 -22.77 9.16
CA LYS A 215 22.49 -22.63 7.92
C LYS A 215 21.70 -23.12 6.70
N ASP A 216 21.00 -24.25 6.82
CA ASP A 216 20.14 -24.76 5.75
C ASP A 216 18.94 -23.84 5.49
N PHE A 217 18.35 -23.29 6.56
CA PHE A 217 17.25 -22.33 6.49
C PHE A 217 17.60 -21.12 5.64
N PHE A 218 18.68 -20.40 5.99
CA PHE A 218 19.08 -19.20 5.27
C PHE A 218 19.55 -19.49 3.84
N ARG A 219 20.15 -20.66 3.60
CA ARG A 219 20.51 -21.11 2.25
C ARG A 219 19.25 -21.30 1.38
N ARG A 220 18.20 -21.91 1.90
CA ARG A 220 16.92 -22.10 1.19
C ARG A 220 16.23 -20.77 0.94
N LEU A 221 16.18 -19.91 1.96
CA LEU A 221 15.59 -18.57 1.83
C LEU A 221 16.32 -17.76 0.76
N ALA A 222 17.66 -17.72 0.78
CA ALA A 222 18.44 -17.07 -0.27
C ALA A 222 18.10 -17.59 -1.66
N GLY A 223 18.07 -18.92 -1.84
CA GLY A 223 17.77 -19.52 -3.14
C GLY A 223 16.39 -19.13 -3.68
N ILE A 224 15.37 -19.08 -2.81
CA ILE A 224 14.02 -18.64 -3.22
C ILE A 224 13.98 -17.13 -3.50
N MET A 225 14.69 -16.31 -2.71
CA MET A 225 14.80 -14.87 -2.99
C MET A 225 15.53 -14.59 -4.30
N ASP A 226 16.56 -15.35 -4.65
CA ASP A 226 17.30 -15.21 -5.90
C ASP A 226 16.38 -15.52 -7.10
N LEU A 227 15.54 -16.56 -7.00
CA LEU A 227 14.52 -16.88 -8.00
C LEU A 227 13.44 -15.80 -8.10
N ALA A 228 13.01 -15.24 -6.97
CA ALA A 228 12.03 -14.15 -6.95
C ALA A 228 12.57 -12.90 -7.67
N LYS A 229 13.84 -12.54 -7.40
CA LYS A 229 14.56 -11.47 -8.10
C LYS A 229 14.58 -11.72 -9.62
N GLU A 230 15.01 -12.90 -10.06
CA GLU A 230 15.04 -13.23 -11.50
C GLU A 230 13.66 -13.08 -12.16
N SER A 231 12.60 -13.58 -11.50
CA SER A 231 11.23 -13.45 -11.99
C SER A 231 10.79 -11.99 -12.15
N LEU A 232 11.10 -11.14 -11.17
CA LEU A 232 10.76 -9.72 -11.16
C LEU A 232 11.53 -8.94 -12.24
N GLU A 233 12.80 -9.23 -12.44
CA GLU A 233 13.62 -8.58 -13.48
C GLU A 233 13.15 -8.95 -14.89
N ILE A 234 12.78 -10.22 -15.12
CA ILE A 234 12.16 -10.66 -16.38
C ILE A 234 10.86 -9.90 -16.62
N LYS A 235 10.01 -9.77 -15.58
CA LYS A 235 8.75 -9.03 -15.68
C LYS A 235 8.99 -7.56 -16.01
N ARG A 236 9.92 -6.89 -15.32
CA ARG A 236 10.29 -5.49 -15.56
C ARG A 236 10.71 -5.26 -17.00
N LYS A 237 11.63 -6.08 -17.52
CA LYS A 237 12.06 -6.01 -18.92
C LYS A 237 10.89 -6.19 -19.90
N THR A 238 9.97 -7.10 -19.58
CA THR A 238 8.82 -7.41 -20.41
C THR A 238 7.85 -6.23 -20.49
N ILE A 239 7.47 -5.65 -19.34
CA ILE A 239 6.52 -4.53 -19.31
C ILE A 239 7.12 -3.26 -19.91
N GLU A 240 8.41 -2.99 -19.74
CA GLU A 240 9.13 -1.90 -20.44
C GLU A 240 9.07 -2.07 -21.95
N ASN A 241 9.31 -3.27 -22.46
CA ASN A 241 9.22 -3.53 -23.89
C ASN A 241 7.78 -3.40 -24.43
N PHE A 242 6.76 -3.72 -23.64
CA PHE A 242 5.37 -3.59 -24.05
C PHE A 242 4.89 -2.14 -24.07
N ILE A 243 5.28 -1.32 -23.10
CA ILE A 243 4.92 0.11 -23.08
C ILE A 243 5.59 0.88 -24.22
N GLU A 244 6.82 0.51 -24.59
CA GLU A 244 7.53 1.03 -25.77
C GLU A 244 6.83 0.65 -27.09
N LYS A 245 6.19 -0.52 -27.13
CA LYS A 245 5.39 -0.97 -28.28
C LYS A 245 3.97 -0.39 -28.33
N GLY A 246 3.62 0.49 -27.39
CA GLY A 246 2.31 1.13 -27.34
C GLY A 246 1.19 0.25 -26.78
N LEU A 247 1.51 -0.84 -26.07
CA LEU A 247 0.50 -1.72 -25.44
C LEU A 247 -0.04 -1.17 -24.11
N TYR A 248 0.57 -0.10 -23.58
CA TYR A 248 0.16 0.59 -22.36
C TYR A 248 0.07 2.11 -22.59
N PRO A 249 -0.83 2.59 -23.46
CA PRO A 249 -0.90 4.00 -23.85
C PRO A 249 -1.13 4.97 -22.68
N TYR A 250 -1.94 4.59 -21.68
CA TYR A 250 -2.25 5.48 -20.56
C TYR A 250 -1.08 5.56 -19.56
N SER A 251 -0.46 4.42 -19.25
CA SER A 251 0.77 4.37 -18.45
C SER A 251 1.91 5.07 -19.17
N ASN A 252 2.00 4.97 -20.50
CA ASN A 252 3.00 5.68 -21.31
C ASN A 252 2.86 7.18 -21.10
N PHE A 253 1.64 7.72 -21.24
CA PHE A 253 1.37 9.14 -20.99
C PHE A 253 1.74 9.55 -19.57
N CYS A 254 1.24 8.83 -18.56
CA CYS A 254 1.45 9.16 -17.14
C CYS A 254 2.91 9.06 -16.70
N LEU A 255 3.69 8.12 -17.26
CA LEU A 255 5.08 7.86 -16.88
C LEU A 255 6.10 8.46 -17.88
N SER A 256 5.65 9.19 -18.89
CA SER A 256 6.52 9.83 -19.90
C SER A 256 7.56 10.76 -19.28
N GLY A 257 7.19 11.51 -18.24
CA GLY A 257 8.11 12.34 -17.47
C GLY A 257 9.22 11.54 -16.79
N ILE A 258 8.88 10.37 -16.22
CA ILE A 258 9.86 9.46 -15.60
C ILE A 258 10.79 8.89 -16.66
N LYS A 259 10.25 8.45 -17.80
CA LYS A 259 11.05 7.96 -18.94
C LYS A 259 12.07 9.00 -19.40
N LYS A 260 11.65 10.26 -19.54
CA LYS A 260 12.54 11.36 -19.93
C LYS A 260 13.62 11.64 -18.88
N ALA A 261 13.29 11.54 -17.60
CA ALA A 261 14.20 11.84 -16.50
C ALA A 261 15.18 10.70 -16.19
N ARG A 262 14.76 9.44 -16.33
CA ARG A 262 15.49 8.26 -15.84
C ARG A 262 15.80 7.20 -16.89
N GLY A 263 15.27 7.33 -18.10
CA GLY A 263 15.54 6.41 -19.22
C GLY A 263 14.64 5.17 -19.28
N SER A 264 13.79 4.93 -18.29
CA SER A 264 12.75 3.88 -18.33
C SER A 264 11.45 4.35 -17.66
N TYR A 265 10.31 3.77 -18.06
CA TYR A 265 8.99 4.18 -17.55
C TYR A 265 8.78 3.79 -16.08
N TYR A 266 9.19 2.59 -15.72
CA TYR A 266 9.00 1.97 -14.40
C TYR A 266 10.24 2.13 -13.50
N SER A 267 11.15 3.07 -13.78
CA SER A 267 12.32 3.38 -12.95
C SER A 267 11.97 3.64 -11.47
N ASN A 268 10.81 4.24 -11.21
CA ASN A 268 10.35 4.55 -9.86
C ASN A 268 9.54 3.41 -9.23
N HIS A 269 9.28 2.31 -9.95
CA HIS A 269 8.48 1.21 -9.44
C HIS A 269 9.38 0.14 -8.83
N PHE A 270 8.95 -0.41 -7.71
CA PHE A 270 9.68 -1.42 -6.95
C PHE A 270 9.50 -2.83 -7.54
N SER A 271 10.55 -3.64 -7.42
CA SER A 271 10.51 -5.10 -7.54
C SER A 271 10.24 -5.66 -6.15
N THR A 272 9.04 -6.21 -5.92
CA THR A 272 8.60 -6.51 -4.56
C THR A 272 8.71 -7.99 -4.24
N ILE A 273 9.46 -8.29 -3.18
CA ILE A 273 9.48 -9.61 -2.57
C ILE A 273 8.66 -9.50 -1.29
N GLY A 274 7.66 -10.37 -1.17
CA GLY A 274 6.85 -10.45 0.04
C GLY A 274 7.01 -11.78 0.75
N LEU A 275 6.37 -11.93 1.90
CA LEU A 275 6.35 -13.19 2.63
C LEU A 275 4.98 -13.49 3.25
N VAL A 276 4.76 -14.76 3.57
CA VAL A 276 3.58 -15.21 4.33
C VAL A 276 3.93 -16.42 5.20
N GLY A 277 3.26 -16.54 6.35
CA GLY A 277 3.38 -17.69 7.23
C GLY A 277 4.62 -17.68 8.11
N MET A 278 5.09 -16.51 8.58
CA MET A 278 6.22 -16.46 9.50
C MET A 278 5.89 -17.19 10.81
N ASN A 279 4.68 -17.05 11.34
CA ASN A 279 4.28 -17.78 12.54
C ASN A 279 4.42 -19.31 12.39
N GLU A 280 3.90 -19.86 11.30
CA GLU A 280 4.00 -21.30 11.04
C GLU A 280 5.43 -21.72 10.66
N CYS A 281 6.22 -20.82 10.06
CA CYS A 281 7.65 -21.03 9.84
C CYS A 281 8.39 -21.30 11.14
N LEU A 282 8.16 -20.46 12.15
CA LEU A 282 8.77 -20.60 13.48
C LEU A 282 8.30 -21.88 14.17
N LEU A 283 6.99 -22.18 14.10
CA LEU A 283 6.43 -23.39 14.70
C LEU A 283 7.07 -24.66 14.11
N ASN A 284 7.22 -24.69 12.78
CA ASN A 284 7.81 -25.84 12.09
C ASN A 284 9.32 -25.98 12.29
N PHE A 285 10.05 -24.89 12.60
CA PHE A 285 11.51 -24.90 12.62
C PHE A 285 12.13 -24.90 14.02
N ILE A 286 11.55 -24.15 14.96
CA ILE A 286 12.09 -24.00 16.33
C ILE A 286 11.06 -24.31 17.42
N GLU A 287 9.85 -24.77 17.05
CA GLU A 287 8.75 -25.09 17.95
C GLU A 287 8.28 -23.90 18.81
N GLU A 288 8.41 -22.69 18.27
CA GLU A 288 7.99 -21.42 18.89
C GLU A 288 7.05 -20.64 17.97
N ASN A 289 6.33 -19.66 18.49
CA ASN A 289 5.43 -18.80 17.71
C ASN A 289 5.86 -17.32 17.74
N MET A 290 5.23 -16.48 16.90
CA MET A 290 5.48 -15.03 16.84
C MET A 290 5.25 -14.30 18.18
N GLY A 291 4.46 -14.88 19.08
CA GLY A 291 4.19 -14.34 20.40
C GLY A 291 5.27 -14.60 21.45
N SER A 292 6.23 -15.50 21.17
CA SER A 292 7.35 -15.79 22.08
C SER A 292 8.54 -14.86 21.84
N GLU A 293 9.32 -14.56 22.89
CA GLU A 293 10.53 -13.75 22.74
C GLU A 293 11.57 -14.43 21.83
N LYS A 294 11.69 -15.76 21.91
CA LYS A 294 12.59 -16.55 21.05
C LYS A 294 12.14 -16.53 19.59
N GLY A 295 10.84 -16.68 19.34
CA GLY A 295 10.24 -16.59 18.01
C GLY A 295 10.44 -15.23 17.37
N ARG A 296 10.15 -14.13 18.09
CA ARG A 296 10.37 -12.76 17.58
C ARG A 296 11.83 -12.49 17.26
N ARG A 297 12.76 -12.87 18.14
CA ARG A 297 14.20 -12.71 17.88
C ARG A 297 14.63 -13.40 16.59
N PHE A 298 14.14 -14.61 16.34
CA PHE A 298 14.47 -15.31 15.10
C PHE A 298 13.74 -14.72 13.89
N ALA A 299 12.50 -14.25 14.03
CA ALA A 299 11.81 -13.52 12.97
C ALA A 299 12.56 -12.25 12.55
N LEU A 300 13.06 -11.45 13.50
CA LEU A 300 13.89 -10.28 13.23
C LEU A 300 15.15 -10.65 12.44
N GLU A 301 15.86 -11.69 12.85
CA GLU A 301 17.04 -12.16 12.13
C GLU A 301 16.71 -12.60 10.69
N ILE A 302 15.54 -13.20 10.47
CA ILE A 302 15.06 -13.53 9.13
C ILE A 302 14.78 -12.25 8.33
N MET A 303 14.11 -11.27 8.93
CA MET A 303 13.78 -10.00 8.27
C MET A 303 15.04 -9.19 7.93
N ASP A 304 16.03 -9.15 8.81
CA ASP A 304 17.34 -8.53 8.57
C ASP A 304 18.08 -9.22 7.42
N PHE A 305 18.11 -10.55 7.40
CA PHE A 305 18.69 -11.31 6.29
C PHE A 305 18.00 -10.99 4.96
N MET A 306 16.66 -10.93 4.94
CA MET A 306 15.90 -10.58 3.75
C MET A 306 16.22 -9.15 3.31
N ARG A 307 16.27 -8.20 4.25
CA ARG A 307 16.65 -6.80 3.99
C ARG A 307 18.04 -6.72 3.35
N GLU A 308 19.05 -7.36 3.91
CA GLU A 308 20.40 -7.37 3.35
C GLU A 308 20.46 -7.94 1.93
N LYS A 309 19.68 -8.99 1.64
CA LYS A 309 19.59 -9.58 0.30
C LYS A 309 18.93 -8.62 -0.69
N LEU A 310 17.88 -7.91 -0.29
CA LEU A 310 17.22 -6.92 -1.14
C LEU A 310 18.16 -5.75 -1.48
N VAL A 311 18.94 -5.24 -0.51
CA VAL A 311 19.95 -4.20 -0.77
C VAL A 311 20.94 -4.66 -1.83
N LYS A 312 21.49 -5.87 -1.70
CA LYS A 312 22.39 -6.47 -2.71
C LYS A 312 21.72 -6.62 -4.08
N TYR A 313 20.42 -6.88 -4.15
CA TYR A 313 19.70 -6.90 -5.43
C TYR A 313 19.55 -5.51 -6.02
N GLN A 314 19.28 -4.48 -5.21
CA GLN A 314 19.23 -3.09 -5.69
C GLN A 314 20.57 -2.67 -6.29
N GLU A 315 21.66 -2.88 -5.55
CA GLU A 315 23.02 -2.59 -6.02
C GLU A 315 23.36 -3.35 -7.30
N GLY A 316 23.06 -4.65 -7.33
CA GLY A 316 23.41 -5.52 -8.45
C GLY A 316 22.58 -5.34 -9.71
N THR A 317 21.36 -4.79 -9.61
CA THR A 317 20.45 -4.59 -10.76
C THR A 317 20.27 -3.13 -11.14
N GLY A 318 20.55 -2.20 -10.23
CA GLY A 318 20.19 -0.79 -10.36
C GLY A 318 18.69 -0.49 -10.22
N ASN A 319 17.86 -1.48 -9.87
CA ASN A 319 16.42 -1.34 -9.71
C ASN A 319 16.03 -1.25 -8.23
N LEU A 320 14.89 -0.62 -7.95
CA LEU A 320 14.36 -0.51 -6.59
C LEU A 320 13.74 -1.83 -6.14
N TYR A 321 13.98 -2.22 -4.90
CA TYR A 321 13.40 -3.39 -4.25
C TYR A 321 12.76 -3.00 -2.92
N ASN A 322 11.68 -3.68 -2.56
CA ASN A 322 11.12 -3.55 -1.22
C ASN A 322 10.66 -4.90 -0.69
N LEU A 323 10.63 -4.99 0.63
CA LEU A 323 9.98 -6.07 1.36
C LEU A 323 8.51 -5.68 1.61
N GLU A 324 7.60 -6.62 1.44
CA GLU A 324 6.17 -6.37 1.67
C GLU A 324 5.57 -7.45 2.56
N ALA A 325 4.86 -7.01 3.58
CA ALA A 325 3.87 -7.82 4.26
C ALA A 325 2.69 -8.06 3.30
N THR A 326 2.82 -9.06 2.42
CA THR A 326 1.81 -9.38 1.40
C THR A 326 0.46 -9.58 2.09
N PRO A 327 -0.65 -8.97 1.64
CA PRO A 327 -1.98 -9.22 2.21
C PRO A 327 -2.43 -10.68 2.15
N ALA A 328 -1.93 -11.40 1.15
CA ALA A 328 -2.04 -12.85 0.99
C ALA A 328 -3.46 -13.44 1.07
N GLU A 329 -4.52 -12.68 0.75
CA GLU A 329 -5.93 -13.09 0.89
C GLU A 329 -6.22 -14.51 0.36
N ALA A 330 -5.92 -14.78 -0.90
CA ALA A 330 -6.02 -16.14 -1.47
C ALA A 330 -4.73 -16.96 -1.30
N THR A 331 -3.58 -16.29 -1.17
CA THR A 331 -2.26 -16.92 -1.20
C THR A 331 -1.97 -17.70 0.08
N ALA A 332 -2.37 -17.18 1.24
CA ALA A 332 -2.21 -17.82 2.54
C ALA A 332 -2.89 -19.20 2.58
N TYR A 333 -4.16 -19.26 2.14
CA TYR A 333 -4.92 -20.50 2.02
C TYR A 333 -4.34 -21.44 0.96
N ARG A 334 -4.11 -20.93 -0.26
CA ARG A 334 -3.63 -21.74 -1.39
C ARG A 334 -2.29 -22.42 -1.11
N LEU A 335 -1.36 -21.71 -0.46
CA LEU A 335 -0.06 -22.27 -0.12
C LEU A 335 -0.19 -23.35 0.96
N ALA A 336 -0.93 -23.07 2.04
CA ALA A 336 -1.16 -24.02 3.11
C ALA A 336 -1.85 -25.30 2.62
N LEU A 337 -2.84 -25.18 1.73
CA LEU A 337 -3.53 -26.33 1.14
C LEU A 337 -2.56 -27.23 0.35
N LYS A 338 -1.74 -26.63 -0.52
CA LYS A 338 -0.73 -27.35 -1.31
C LYS A 338 0.35 -28.00 -0.44
N ASP A 339 0.71 -27.34 0.66
CA ASP A 339 1.66 -27.90 1.62
C ASP A 339 1.08 -29.06 2.41
N LYS A 340 -0.17 -28.96 2.87
CA LYS A 340 -0.83 -30.07 3.56
C LYS A 340 -1.01 -31.30 2.68
N GLU A 341 -1.21 -31.12 1.38
CA GLU A 341 -1.26 -32.22 0.42
C GLU A 341 0.09 -32.95 0.30
N LYS A 342 1.19 -32.18 0.26
CA LYS A 342 2.54 -32.72 0.03
C LYS A 342 3.26 -33.17 1.30
N TYR A 343 2.99 -32.48 2.41
CA TYR A 343 3.63 -32.63 3.71
C TYR A 343 2.52 -32.67 4.77
N PRO A 344 1.84 -33.82 4.97
CA PRO A 344 0.64 -33.88 5.82
C PRO A 344 0.85 -33.42 7.27
N ASP A 345 2.07 -33.54 7.78
CA ASP A 345 2.52 -33.19 9.13
C ASP A 345 3.02 -31.73 9.26
N ILE A 346 3.13 -30.96 8.16
CA ILE A 346 3.51 -29.54 8.25
C ILE A 346 2.51 -28.76 9.09
N ILE A 347 3.00 -27.92 10.00
CA ILE A 347 2.14 -27.10 10.86
C ILE A 347 1.55 -25.97 10.01
N SER A 348 0.23 -25.79 10.12
CA SER A 348 -0.53 -24.67 9.57
C SER A 348 -1.54 -24.18 10.61
N ALA A 349 -2.06 -22.97 10.45
CA ALA A 349 -3.24 -22.52 11.18
C ALA A 349 -4.52 -23.05 10.51
N GLY A 350 -5.67 -22.86 11.17
CA GLY A 350 -6.99 -23.29 10.68
C GLY A 350 -7.30 -24.76 10.96
N THR A 351 -8.28 -25.31 10.23
CA THR A 351 -8.65 -26.74 10.33
C THR A 351 -7.93 -27.56 9.26
N LYS A 352 -8.14 -28.88 9.27
CA LYS A 352 -7.62 -29.78 8.23
C LYS A 352 -8.23 -29.47 6.85
N GLU A 353 -9.49 -29.05 6.83
CA GLU A 353 -10.26 -28.72 5.62
C GLU A 353 -9.97 -27.29 5.15
N THR A 354 -9.74 -26.38 6.10
CA THR A 354 -9.47 -24.96 5.82
C THR A 354 -8.13 -24.48 6.39
N PRO A 355 -6.99 -25.08 5.97
CA PRO A 355 -5.68 -24.68 6.47
C PRO A 355 -5.27 -23.33 5.88
N TYR A 356 -4.65 -22.48 6.69
CA TYR A 356 -4.09 -21.22 6.23
C TYR A 356 -2.75 -20.92 6.90
N TYR A 357 -2.01 -19.98 6.32
CA TYR A 357 -0.83 -19.38 6.94
C TYR A 357 -1.13 -17.99 7.46
N THR A 358 -0.62 -17.69 8.65
CA THR A 358 -0.76 -16.37 9.28
C THR A 358 -0.13 -15.32 8.38
N ASN A 359 -0.80 -14.18 8.24
CA ASN A 359 -0.40 -13.19 7.26
C ASN A 359 1.00 -12.63 7.56
N SER A 360 1.91 -12.67 6.58
CA SER A 360 3.24 -12.06 6.69
C SER A 360 3.99 -12.44 7.99
N THR A 361 4.29 -11.45 8.84
CA THR A 361 4.93 -11.54 10.16
C THR A 361 3.95 -11.37 11.32
N MET A 362 2.63 -11.38 11.04
CA MET A 362 1.61 -11.09 12.03
C MET A 362 1.58 -12.13 13.16
N LEU A 363 1.09 -11.70 14.32
CA LEU A 363 0.64 -12.63 15.36
C LEU A 363 -0.47 -13.54 14.82
N PRO A 364 -0.56 -14.80 15.28
CA PRO A 364 -1.65 -15.69 14.89
C PRO A 364 -3.00 -15.10 15.31
N VAL A 365 -4.06 -15.45 14.57
CA VAL A 365 -5.42 -14.99 14.87
C VAL A 365 -5.81 -15.37 16.31
N ASN A 366 -6.47 -14.45 17.02
CA ASN A 366 -6.87 -14.60 18.42
C ASN A 366 -5.71 -14.81 19.41
N TYR A 367 -4.51 -14.30 19.10
CA TYR A 367 -3.38 -14.38 20.02
C TYR A 367 -3.63 -13.61 21.34
N THR A 368 -4.26 -12.43 21.28
CA THR A 368 -4.59 -11.63 22.46
C THR A 368 -5.70 -10.62 22.16
N ASP A 369 -6.55 -10.34 23.16
CA ASP A 369 -7.57 -9.28 23.09
C ASP A 369 -7.03 -7.90 23.52
N ASP A 370 -5.80 -7.84 24.02
CA ASP A 370 -5.12 -6.60 24.39
C ASP A 370 -4.44 -5.98 23.16
N VAL A 371 -5.08 -4.98 22.57
CA VAL A 371 -4.59 -4.25 21.39
C VAL A 371 -3.22 -3.62 21.65
N LEU A 372 -2.96 -3.08 22.84
CA LEU A 372 -1.67 -2.46 23.16
C LEU A 372 -0.56 -3.50 23.25
N LYS A 373 -0.86 -4.68 23.79
CA LYS A 373 0.06 -5.80 23.78
C LYS A 373 0.35 -6.28 22.36
N ALA A 374 -0.68 -6.43 21.52
CA ALA A 374 -0.51 -6.84 20.12
C ALA A 374 0.41 -5.87 19.36
N LEU A 375 0.17 -4.56 19.50
CA LEU A 375 1.00 -3.52 18.89
C LEU A 375 2.46 -3.58 19.39
N LYS A 376 2.67 -3.66 20.72
CA LYS A 376 4.03 -3.76 21.30
C LYS A 376 4.80 -4.99 20.81
N LEU A 377 4.12 -6.10 20.55
CA LEU A 377 4.76 -7.33 20.07
C LEU A 377 5.07 -7.30 18.56
N GLN A 378 4.52 -6.34 17.84
CA GLN A 378 4.67 -6.18 16.39
C GLN A 378 5.50 -4.94 16.02
N ASP A 379 5.72 -4.00 16.95
CA ASP A 379 6.37 -2.72 16.67
C ASP A 379 7.79 -2.85 16.09
N ASP A 380 8.60 -3.77 16.65
CA ASP A 380 9.98 -4.01 16.18
C ASP A 380 10.06 -4.82 14.87
N ILE A 381 8.99 -5.52 14.46
CA ILE A 381 8.97 -6.54 13.39
C ILE A 381 8.45 -5.96 12.08
#